data_AF-A0A918RJH2-F1
#
_entry.id   AF-A0A918RJH2-F1
#
_cell.length_a   1.000
_cell.length_b   1.000
_cell.length_c   1.000
_cell.angle_alpha   90.00
_cell.angle_beta   90.00
_cell.angle_gamma   90.00
#
_symmetry.space_group_name_H-M   'P 1'
#
loop_
_entity.id
_entity.type
_entity.pdbx_description
1 polymer ?
#
loop_
_entity_poly.entity_id
_entity_poly.type
_entity_poly.pdbx_seq_one_letter_code
_entity_poly.pdbx_strand_id
1 'polypeptide(L)'
;MRDEDRADGDHLTVTVHNAGREADGTYEVECHPARGSHPDPDGACAVVERNTRWGREVFAPVPEGSVCTMQYGGPATAHVTGTWNGRPVDAWFDRADGCRIARWDRFVPLLPDLRPARPS
;
A
#
# COMPACT_ATOMS: atom_id res chain seq x y z
N MET A 1 14.07 12.98 -19.77
CA MET A 1 13.05 11.92 -19.76
C MET A 1 11.71 12.61 -19.89
N ARG A 2 10.89 12.24 -20.89
CA ARG A 2 9.62 12.90 -21.18
C ARG A 2 8.58 12.41 -20.16
N ASP A 3 7.73 13.30 -19.68
CA ASP A 3 6.66 12.96 -18.71
C ASP A 3 5.68 11.92 -19.24
N GLU A 4 5.64 11.73 -20.57
CA GLU A 4 4.84 10.73 -21.28
C GLU A 4 5.25 9.28 -20.98
N ASP A 5 6.54 9.00 -20.72
CA ASP A 5 7.00 7.64 -20.32
C ASP A 5 6.64 7.28 -18.87
N ARG A 6 6.33 8.28 -18.03
CA ARG A 6 5.92 8.07 -16.62
C ARG A 6 4.43 7.79 -16.51
N ALA A 7 3.63 8.26 -17.46
CA ALA A 7 2.18 8.11 -17.47
C ALA A 7 1.71 6.68 -17.83
N ASP A 8 2.50 5.92 -18.59
CA ASP A 8 2.14 4.55 -18.99
C ASP A 8 2.70 3.44 -18.06
N GLY A 9 3.40 3.81 -16.98
CA GLY A 9 4.25 2.87 -16.22
C GLY A 9 3.88 2.59 -14.76
N ASP A 10 2.98 3.37 -14.16
CA ASP A 10 2.61 3.20 -12.75
C ASP A 10 1.44 2.24 -12.62
N HIS A 11 1.76 0.95 -12.58
CA HIS A 11 0.80 -0.12 -12.39
C HIS A 11 1.16 -0.92 -11.14
N LEU A 12 0.21 -1.05 -10.22
CA LEU A 12 0.33 -1.82 -9.00
C LEU A 12 -0.74 -2.90 -8.95
N THR A 13 -0.35 -4.09 -8.53
CA THR A 13 -1.26 -5.17 -8.14
C THR A 13 -1.20 -5.31 -6.63
N VAL A 14 -2.34 -5.19 -5.96
CA VAL A 14 -2.49 -5.32 -4.51
C VAL A 14 -3.28 -6.57 -4.21
N THR A 15 -2.65 -7.57 -3.59
CA THR A 15 -3.33 -8.77 -3.12
C THR A 15 -3.48 -8.71 -1.60
N VAL A 16 -4.70 -8.82 -1.09
CA VAL A 16 -5.03 -8.74 0.33
C VAL A 16 -5.63 -10.06 0.81
N HIS A 17 -5.20 -10.49 1.99
CA HIS A 17 -5.71 -11.69 2.66
C HIS A 17 -6.01 -11.45 4.13
N ASN A 18 -7.03 -12.13 4.66
CA ASN A 18 -7.43 -12.10 6.07
C ASN A 18 -7.80 -10.69 6.60
N ALA A 19 -8.19 -9.78 5.71
CA ALA A 19 -8.73 -8.45 6.01
C ALA A 19 -10.27 -8.46 6.11
N GLY A 20 -10.91 -9.57 5.73
CA GLY A 20 -12.36 -9.73 5.72
C GLY A 20 -12.89 -9.88 4.30
N ARG A 21 -14.04 -10.54 4.13
CA ARG A 21 -14.55 -10.98 2.80
C ARG A 21 -14.70 -9.86 1.78
N GLU A 22 -14.97 -8.63 2.22
CA GLU A 22 -15.16 -7.48 1.34
C GLU A 22 -13.83 -6.84 0.91
N ALA A 23 -12.78 -7.01 1.71
CA ALA A 23 -11.46 -6.42 1.50
C ALA A 23 -10.41 -7.43 0.99
N ASP A 24 -10.69 -8.73 1.11
CA ASP A 24 -9.84 -9.79 0.59
C ASP A 24 -10.00 -9.90 -0.93
N GLY A 25 -8.88 -10.02 -1.64
CA GLY A 25 -8.89 -10.11 -3.10
C GLY A 25 -7.61 -9.58 -3.73
N THR A 26 -7.57 -9.60 -5.05
CA THR A 26 -6.52 -8.98 -5.86
C THR A 26 -7.11 -7.80 -6.61
N TYR A 27 -6.45 -6.64 -6.48
CA TYR A 27 -6.88 -5.38 -7.03
C TYR A 27 -5.77 -4.79 -7.90
N GLU A 28 -6.17 -4.24 -9.04
CA GLU A 28 -5.27 -3.54 -9.94
C GLU A 28 -5.48 -2.04 -9.80
N VAL A 29 -4.37 -1.30 -9.79
CA VAL A 29 -4.32 0.15 -9.78
C VAL A 29 -3.37 0.57 -10.88
N GLU A 30 -3.88 1.33 -11.86
CA GLU A 30 -3.06 2.04 -12.82
C GLU A 30 -3.18 3.53 -12.51
N CYS A 31 -2.05 4.24 -12.42
CA CYS A 31 -2.01 5.66 -12.15
C CYS A 31 -1.66 6.42 -13.43
N HIS A 32 -2.42 7.48 -13.72
CA HIS A 32 -2.31 8.36 -14.91
C HIS A 32 -2.88 7.80 -16.23
N PRO A 33 -4.21 7.71 -16.38
CA PRO A 33 -5.25 8.06 -15.41
C PRO A 33 -5.50 6.95 -14.38
N ALA A 34 -5.90 7.35 -13.17
CA ALA A 34 -6.29 6.45 -12.09
C ALA A 34 -7.44 5.53 -12.52
N ARG A 35 -7.20 4.22 -12.53
CA ARG A 35 -8.19 3.20 -12.93
C ARG A 35 -7.79 1.82 -12.41
N GLY A 36 -8.64 0.83 -12.67
CA GLY A 36 -8.41 -0.58 -12.32
C GLY A 36 -9.54 -1.13 -11.47
N SER A 37 -9.35 -2.35 -10.94
CA SER A 37 -10.34 -3.04 -10.12
C SER A 37 -10.32 -2.62 -8.65
N HIS A 38 -9.38 -1.77 -8.24
CA HIS A 38 -9.31 -1.24 -6.88
C HIS A 38 -10.55 -0.38 -6.53
N PRO A 39 -11.12 -0.47 -5.31
CA PRO A 39 -12.33 0.27 -4.94
C PRO A 39 -12.18 1.80 -4.98
N ASP A 40 -10.95 2.30 -4.80
CA ASP A 40 -10.60 3.71 -4.85
C ASP A 40 -9.25 3.91 -5.56
N PRO A 41 -9.19 3.89 -6.91
CA PRO A 41 -7.94 4.02 -7.66
C PRO A 41 -7.28 5.38 -7.44
N ASP A 42 -8.07 6.45 -7.42
CA ASP A 42 -7.58 7.82 -7.19
C ASP A 42 -6.91 7.96 -5.82
N GLY A 43 -7.58 7.51 -4.75
CA GLY A 43 -7.03 7.55 -3.41
C GLY A 43 -5.79 6.66 -3.25
N ALA A 44 -5.79 5.48 -3.89
CA ALA A 44 -4.64 4.58 -3.92
C ALA A 44 -3.41 5.24 -4.56
N CYS A 45 -3.55 5.80 -5.76
CA CYS A 45 -2.47 6.55 -6.40
C CYS A 45 -1.99 7.72 -5.54
N ALA A 46 -2.94 8.51 -5.01
CA ALA A 46 -2.62 9.68 -4.22
C ALA A 46 -1.87 9.36 -2.92
N VAL A 47 -2.16 8.22 -2.26
CA VAL A 47 -1.41 7.84 -1.05
C VAL A 47 0.00 7.37 -1.35
N VAL A 48 0.22 6.61 -2.43
CA VAL A 48 1.57 6.20 -2.82
C VAL A 48 2.40 7.42 -3.21
N GLU A 49 1.82 8.37 -3.95
CA GLU A 49 2.49 9.62 -4.29
C GLU A 49 2.85 10.43 -3.05
N ARG A 50 1.93 10.62 -2.09
CA ARG A 50 2.23 11.31 -0.81
C ARG A 50 3.37 10.65 -0.02
N ASN A 51 3.51 9.34 -0.16
CA ASN A 51 4.56 8.58 0.51
C ASN A 51 5.88 8.55 -0.25
N THR A 52 5.84 8.88 -1.54
CA THR A 52 7.01 9.02 -2.38
C THR A 52 7.83 10.22 -1.93
N ARG A 53 9.06 9.96 -1.51
CA ARG A 53 10.04 11.00 -1.20
C ARG A 53 11.31 10.72 -2.00
N TRP A 54 11.87 11.76 -2.59
CA TRP A 54 13.12 11.67 -3.34
C TRP A 54 14.22 10.97 -2.52
N GLY A 55 14.85 9.97 -3.13
CA GLY A 55 15.93 9.20 -2.51
C GLY A 55 15.50 8.17 -1.46
N ARG A 56 14.20 7.91 -1.28
CA ARG A 56 13.71 6.88 -0.35
C ARG A 56 12.89 5.82 -1.08
N GLU A 57 13.07 4.57 -0.69
CA GLU A 57 12.24 3.48 -1.17
C GLU A 57 10.84 3.57 -0.53
N VAL A 58 9.83 3.79 -1.38
CA VAL A 58 8.45 4.08 -0.95
C VAL A 58 7.87 2.91 -0.14
N PHE A 59 8.07 1.69 -0.64
CA PHE A 59 7.54 0.45 -0.10
C PHE A 59 8.50 -0.27 0.86
N ALA A 60 9.55 0.41 1.35
CA ALA A 60 10.55 -0.21 2.22
C ALA A 60 9.89 -0.89 3.44
N PRO A 61 10.36 -2.07 3.85
CA PRO A 61 9.88 -2.72 5.07
C PRO A 61 10.25 -1.90 6.31
N VAL A 62 9.65 -2.26 7.45
CA VAL A 62 10.11 -1.76 8.75
C VAL A 62 11.56 -2.25 8.97
N PRO A 63 12.53 -1.38 9.26
CA PRO A 63 13.91 -1.81 9.49
C PRO A 63 14.01 -2.81 10.64
N GLU A 64 14.87 -3.81 10.46
CA GLU A 64 15.18 -4.75 11.54
C GLU A 64 15.75 -4.01 12.76
N GLY A 65 15.38 -4.46 13.96
CA GLY A 65 15.80 -3.83 15.20
C GLY A 65 15.06 -2.52 15.54
N SER A 66 14.05 -2.12 14.76
CA SER A 66 13.17 -1.01 15.13
C SER A 66 12.50 -1.28 16.49
N VAL A 67 12.47 -0.25 17.35
CA VAL A 67 11.75 -0.33 18.63
C VAL A 67 10.26 -0.15 18.36
N CYS A 68 9.54 -1.27 18.31
CA CYS A 68 8.11 -1.32 17.99
C CYS A 68 7.30 -1.80 19.19
N THR A 69 6.08 -1.31 19.33
CA THR A 69 5.16 -1.82 20.35
C THR A 69 4.71 -3.23 19.99
N MET A 70 4.55 -4.10 20.99
CA MET A 70 4.05 -5.49 20.82
C MET A 70 2.53 -5.57 20.56
N GLN A 71 1.95 -4.56 19.91
CA GLN A 71 0.54 -4.53 19.57
C GLN A 71 0.29 -5.38 18.32
N TYR A 72 -0.51 -6.43 18.46
CA TYR A 72 -0.95 -7.22 17.33
C TYR A 72 -2.18 -6.59 16.67
N GLY A 73 -2.10 -6.29 15.37
CA GLY A 73 -3.14 -5.63 14.60
C GLY A 73 -4.10 -6.58 13.88
N GLY A 74 -3.90 -7.89 14.00
CA GLY A 74 -4.71 -8.92 13.34
C GLY A 74 -3.98 -9.67 12.23
N PRO A 75 -4.64 -10.66 11.60
CA PRO A 75 -4.01 -11.60 10.68
C PRO A 75 -3.83 -11.07 9.25
N ALA A 76 -4.33 -9.87 8.97
CA ALA A 76 -4.35 -9.31 7.63
C ALA A 76 -2.93 -9.16 7.05
N THR A 77 -2.77 -9.56 5.80
CA THR A 77 -1.54 -9.38 5.02
C THR A 77 -1.88 -8.78 3.67
N ALA A 78 -0.90 -8.11 3.07
CA ALA A 78 -0.99 -7.66 1.70
C ALA A 78 0.33 -7.82 0.95
N HIS A 79 0.25 -8.10 -0.34
CA HIS A 79 1.37 -8.15 -1.27
C HIS A 79 1.14 -7.13 -2.36
N VAL A 80 2.05 -6.17 -2.49
CA VAL A 80 2.02 -5.14 -3.52
C VAL A 80 3.14 -5.41 -4.50
N THR A 81 2.79 -5.60 -5.77
CA THR A 81 3.73 -5.80 -6.87
C THR A 81 3.48 -4.80 -8.00
N GLY A 82 4.42 -4.67 -8.92
CA GLY A 82 4.26 -3.89 -10.15
C GLY A 82 5.38 -2.89 -10.36
N THR A 83 5.05 -1.69 -10.82
CA THR A 83 6.01 -0.61 -11.11
C THR A 83 5.48 0.71 -10.55
N TRP A 84 6.38 1.48 -9.94
CA TRP A 84 6.10 2.82 -9.44
C TRP A 84 7.26 3.77 -9.73
N ASN A 85 6.98 4.89 -10.40
CA ASN A 85 7.98 5.86 -10.85
C ASN A 85 9.17 5.20 -11.58
N GLY A 86 8.87 4.20 -12.42
CA GLY A 86 9.85 3.43 -13.17
C GLY A 86 10.70 2.45 -12.34
N ARG A 87 10.36 2.22 -11.07
CA ARG A 87 11.02 1.22 -10.21
C ARG A 87 10.11 0.01 -10.00
N PRO A 88 10.64 -1.23 -10.08
CA PRO A 88 9.85 -2.41 -9.72
C PRO A 88 9.48 -2.35 -8.23
N VAL A 89 8.28 -2.84 -7.94
CA VAL A 89 7.73 -2.97 -6.59
C VAL A 89 7.48 -4.45 -6.33
N ASP A 90 7.97 -4.92 -5.18
CA ASP A 90 7.63 -6.20 -4.58
C ASP A 90 7.71 -6.00 -3.06
N ALA A 91 6.55 -5.86 -2.42
CA ALA A 91 6.47 -5.45 -1.02
C ALA A 91 5.39 -6.19 -0.26
N TRP A 92 5.79 -6.78 0.86
CA TRP A 92 4.88 -7.44 1.79
C TRP A 92 4.49 -6.52 2.93
N PHE A 93 3.24 -6.65 3.36
CA PHE A 93 2.65 -5.95 4.48
C PHE A 93 2.00 -6.96 5.41
N ASP A 94 2.23 -6.78 6.70
CA ASP A 94 1.59 -7.51 7.78
C ASP A 94 1.24 -6.52 8.91
N ARG A 95 0.58 -7.00 9.95
CA ARG A 95 0.19 -6.19 11.11
C ARG A 95 0.66 -6.81 12.43
N ALA A 96 1.85 -7.42 12.44
CA ALA A 96 2.34 -8.18 13.58
C ALA A 96 2.79 -7.32 14.78
N ASP A 97 3.14 -6.06 14.57
CA ASP A 97 3.53 -5.10 15.62
C ASP A 97 3.10 -3.66 15.27
N GLY A 98 3.34 -2.72 16.19
CA GLY A 98 2.96 -1.32 16.03
C GLY A 98 3.62 -0.60 14.85
N CYS A 99 4.84 -0.94 14.49
CA CYS A 99 5.50 -0.32 13.33
C CYS A 99 4.91 -0.85 12.02
N ARG A 100 4.61 -2.16 11.97
CA ARG A 100 3.95 -2.80 10.84
C ARG A 100 2.53 -2.28 10.64
N ILE A 101 1.77 -2.10 11.73
CA ILE A 101 0.46 -1.43 11.71
C ILE A 101 0.60 0.00 11.19
N ALA A 102 1.54 0.80 11.72
CA ALA A 102 1.74 2.17 11.26
C ALA A 102 2.14 2.23 9.78
N ARG A 103 2.94 1.26 9.30
CA ARG A 103 3.28 1.12 7.88
C ARG A 103 2.05 0.78 7.05
N TRP A 104 1.20 -0.15 7.48
CA TRP A 104 -0.06 -0.46 6.82
C TRP A 104 -0.94 0.80 6.69
N ASP A 105 -1.19 1.48 7.80
CA ASP A 105 -2.07 2.65 7.87
C ASP A 105 -1.58 3.81 6.99
N ARG A 106 -0.27 3.94 6.82
CA ARG A 106 0.35 4.94 5.93
C ARG A 106 -0.01 4.72 4.45
N PHE A 107 -0.36 3.50 4.06
CA PHE A 107 -0.78 3.15 2.71
C PHE A 107 -2.30 3.08 2.54
N VAL A 108 -3.11 3.45 3.53
CA VAL A 108 -4.57 3.59 3.32
C VAL A 108 -4.84 4.85 2.48
N PRO A 109 -5.58 4.78 1.35
CA PRO A 109 -6.50 3.70 0.97
C PRO A 109 -6.00 2.70 -0.09
N LEU A 110 -4.72 2.67 -0.48
CA LEU A 110 -4.18 1.57 -1.31
C LEU A 110 -4.37 0.20 -0.60
N LEU A 111 -4.20 0.20 0.71
CA LEU A 111 -4.58 -0.93 1.57
C LEU A 111 -5.91 -0.63 2.26
N PRO A 112 -6.71 -1.65 2.61
CA PRO A 112 -7.99 -1.43 3.27
C PRO A 112 -7.79 -0.79 4.65
N ASP A 113 -8.72 0.08 5.04
CA ASP A 113 -8.76 0.66 6.37
C ASP A 113 -9.30 -0.37 7.36
N LEU A 114 -8.40 -0.91 8.18
CA LEU A 114 -8.71 -1.91 9.20
C LEU A 114 -8.59 -1.34 10.61
N ARG A 115 -8.64 -0.01 10.74
CA ARG A 115 -8.70 0.64 12.04
C ARG A 115 -10.12 0.49 12.59
N PRO A 116 -10.27 0.26 13.91
CA PRO A 116 -11.60 0.23 14.50
C PRO A 116 -12.29 1.57 14.23
N ALA A 117 -13.54 1.53 13.77
CA ALA A 117 -14.37 2.71 13.67
C ALA A 117 -14.40 3.38 15.05
N ARG A 118 -13.98 4.65 15.15
CA ARG A 118 -14.12 5.38 16.41
C ARG A 118 -15.62 5.48 16.71
N PRO A 119 -16.11 4.94 17.84
CA PRO A 119 -17.46 5.27 18.27
C PRO A 119 -17.51 6.77 18.56
N SER A 120 -18.54 7.43 18.01
CA SER A 120 -18.82 8.85 18.27
C SER A 120 -19.45 9.05 19.65
#